data_AF-A0A9Q0MZX0-F1
#
_entry.id   AF-A0A9Q0MZX0-F1
#
_cell.length_a   1.000
_cell.length_b   1.000
_cell.length_c   1.000
_cell.angle_alpha   90.00
_cell.angle_beta   90.00
_cell.angle_gamma   90.00
#
_symmetry.space_group_name_H-M   'P 1'
#
loop_
_entity.id
_entity.type
_entity.pdbx_description
1 polymer ?
#
loop_
_entity_poly.entity_id
_entity_poly.type
_entity_poly.pdbx_seq_one_letter_code
_entity_poly.pdbx_strand_id
1 'polypeptide(L)'
;DIIKFNFVSEIITENVTKMTTTRVIMSNPWHKFSKSECGDKKMELSEMVEKVARKELREDKFSRDQCLGQLRDWLSKNEDVQDVRMDDAFLLRFLRAKKFSVPMAQQLLLKYLNLKTIFPRMTTDLDFLSSPMKEIFANGYLYVSPVRDQHGRRVILARAGESSFLLVL
;
A
#
# COMPACT_ATOMS: atom_id res chain seq x y z
N ASP A 1 -37.85 9.07 4.37
CA ASP A 1 -37.72 7.77 3.67
C ASP A 1 -36.26 7.40 3.44
N ILE A 2 -35.77 6.55 4.34
CA ILE A 2 -34.41 6.01 4.35
C ILE A 2 -34.47 4.73 3.51
N ILE A 3 -33.96 4.76 2.28
CA ILE A 3 -33.88 3.60 1.40
C ILE A 3 -32.41 3.29 1.10
N LYS A 4 -31.91 2.33 1.89
CA LYS A 4 -31.01 1.23 1.53
C LYS A 4 -29.58 1.57 1.08
N PHE A 5 -28.72 1.77 2.09
CA PHE A 5 -27.27 1.49 2.02
C PHE A 5 -26.99 0.03 2.45
N ASN A 6 -27.78 -0.94 1.96
CA ASN A 6 -27.70 -2.35 2.39
C ASN A 6 -26.99 -3.27 1.38
N PHE A 7 -26.45 -2.75 0.27
CA PHE A 7 -25.85 -3.61 -0.77
C PHE A 7 -24.38 -3.99 -0.50
N VAL A 8 -23.69 -3.30 0.42
CA VAL A 8 -22.25 -3.51 0.64
C VAL A 8 -21.96 -4.46 1.81
N SER A 9 -22.87 -4.61 2.77
CA SER A 9 -22.64 -5.47 3.94
C SER A 9 -22.75 -6.97 3.65
N GLU A 10 -23.59 -7.37 2.69
CA GLU A 10 -23.90 -8.78 2.42
C GLU A 10 -22.79 -9.50 1.63
N ILE A 11 -22.11 -8.80 0.71
CA ILE A 11 -21.00 -9.35 -0.09
C ILE A 11 -19.74 -9.61 0.77
N ILE A 12 -19.57 -8.85 1.85
CA ILE A 12 -18.40 -8.98 2.73
C ILE A 12 -18.52 -10.23 3.60
N THR A 13 -19.71 -10.58 4.06
CA THR A 13 -19.90 -11.72 4.98
C THR A 13 -19.81 -13.10 4.30
N GLU A 14 -20.25 -13.24 3.05
CA GLU A 14 -20.18 -14.54 2.34
C GLU A 14 -18.77 -14.92 1.87
N ASN A 15 -17.87 -13.95 1.68
CA ASN A 15 -16.51 -14.21 1.17
C ASN A 15 -15.46 -14.38 2.26
N VAL A 16 -15.75 -14.03 3.51
CA VAL A 16 -14.82 -14.17 4.63
C VAL A 16 -14.66 -15.64 5.07
N THR A 17 -15.69 -16.48 4.89
CA THR A 17 -15.66 -17.89 5.30
C THR A 17 -14.93 -18.85 4.34
N LYS A 18 -14.52 -18.39 3.14
CA LYS A 18 -13.78 -19.21 2.17
C LYS A 18 -12.25 -19.01 2.19
N MET A 19 -11.74 -18.08 3.01
CA MET A 19 -10.34 -17.66 2.97
C MET A 19 -9.48 -18.22 4.12
N THR A 20 -9.25 -19.53 4.12
CA THR A 20 -8.13 -20.10 4.89
C THR A 20 -7.04 -20.71 4.01
N THR A 21 -7.25 -20.87 2.70
CA THR A 21 -6.22 -21.46 1.81
C THR A 21 -6.50 -21.19 0.31
N THR A 22 -6.80 -19.94 -0.05
CA THR A 22 -6.89 -19.59 -1.47
C THR A 22 -5.49 -19.29 -1.98
N ARG A 23 -4.92 -20.21 -2.77
CA ARG A 23 -3.70 -20.04 -3.55
C ARG A 23 -3.76 -18.73 -4.33
N VAL A 24 -2.90 -17.76 -3.98
CA VAL A 24 -2.86 -16.43 -4.61
C VAL A 24 -1.87 -16.49 -5.77
N ILE A 25 -2.33 -16.97 -6.92
CA ILE A 25 -1.56 -16.92 -8.17
C ILE A 25 -1.72 -15.53 -8.75
N MET A 26 -0.77 -14.63 -8.47
CA MET A 26 -0.67 -13.36 -9.17
C MET A 26 0.15 -13.56 -10.44
N SER A 27 -0.45 -13.44 -11.62
CA SER A 27 0.32 -13.20 -12.84
C SER A 27 0.56 -11.71 -12.95
N ASN A 28 1.78 -11.25 -12.63
CA ASN A 28 2.00 -9.83 -12.44
C ASN A 28 3.09 -9.28 -13.39
N PRO A 29 2.78 -8.30 -14.25
CA PRO A 29 3.71 -7.78 -15.25
C PRO A 29 4.79 -6.85 -14.67
N TRP A 30 5.22 -7.05 -13.42
CA TRP A 30 6.23 -6.20 -12.75
C TRP A 30 7.52 -6.04 -13.58
N HIS A 31 7.80 -7.01 -14.45
CA HIS A 31 8.93 -6.97 -15.37
C HIS A 31 8.86 -5.88 -16.45
N LYS A 32 7.66 -5.32 -16.73
CA LYS A 32 7.43 -4.26 -17.73
C LYS A 32 7.71 -2.85 -17.20
N PHE A 33 7.75 -2.65 -15.88
CA PHE A 33 8.23 -1.40 -15.28
C PHE A 33 9.71 -1.52 -14.91
N SER A 34 10.55 -1.93 -15.88
CA SER A 34 12.00 -1.85 -15.71
C SER A 34 12.49 -0.46 -16.15
N LYS A 35 13.15 0.22 -15.20
CA LYS A 35 13.79 1.55 -15.30
C LYS A 35 12.87 2.73 -15.65
N SER A 36 12.23 3.28 -14.61
CA SER A 36 12.31 4.74 -14.50
C SER A 36 13.62 5.05 -13.79
N GLU A 37 14.52 5.79 -14.43
CA GLU A 37 15.71 6.35 -13.79
C GLU A 37 15.29 7.48 -12.84
N CYS A 38 14.50 7.15 -11.80
CA CYS A 38 14.49 7.95 -10.60
C CYS A 38 15.72 7.49 -9.83
N GLY A 39 16.86 8.12 -10.14
CA GLY A 39 18.16 7.70 -9.62
C GLY A 39 18.07 7.39 -8.13
N ASP A 40 18.72 6.29 -7.74
CA ASP A 40 18.96 5.89 -6.35
C ASP A 40 19.83 6.94 -5.65
N LYS A 41 19.32 8.16 -5.50
CA LYS A 41 19.79 9.07 -4.47
C LYS A 41 19.41 8.39 -3.17
N LYS A 42 20.42 7.77 -2.55
CA LYS A 42 20.41 7.35 -1.15
C LYS A 42 20.00 8.57 -0.34
N MET A 43 18.69 8.71 -0.12
CA MET A 43 18.11 9.83 0.59
C MET A 43 18.49 9.61 2.05
N GLU A 44 19.57 10.25 2.46
CA GLU A 44 20.01 10.21 3.85
C GLU A 44 18.85 10.72 4.71
N LEU A 45 18.38 9.85 5.60
CA LEU A 45 17.29 10.19 6.50
C LEU A 45 17.82 11.23 7.47
N SER A 46 17.08 12.34 7.62
CA SER A 46 17.39 13.31 8.67
C SER A 46 17.39 12.60 10.03
N GLU A 47 18.34 12.95 10.89
CA GLU A 47 18.50 12.36 12.22
C GLU A 47 17.20 12.44 13.05
N MET A 48 16.39 13.48 12.83
CA MET A 48 15.08 13.62 13.47
C MET A 48 14.13 12.47 13.08
N VAL A 49 14.09 12.11 11.80
CA VAL A 49 13.23 11.03 11.28
C VAL A 49 13.69 9.68 11.81
N GLU A 50 15.01 9.45 11.90
CA GLU A 50 15.54 8.22 12.49
C GLU A 50 15.19 8.08 13.97
N LYS A 51 15.23 9.18 14.74
CA LYS A 51 14.82 9.18 16.15
C LYS A 51 13.34 8.84 16.32
N VAL A 52 12.47 9.42 15.48
CA VAL A 52 11.03 9.10 15.48
C VAL A 52 10.80 7.64 15.10
N ALA A 53 11.44 7.15 14.03
CA ALA A 53 11.32 5.76 13.60
C ALA A 53 11.75 4.77 14.70
N ARG A 54 12.85 5.05 15.41
CA ARG A 54 13.29 4.22 16.55
C ARG A 54 12.28 4.24 17.68
N LYS A 55 11.74 5.41 18.04
CA LYS A 55 10.80 5.58 19.15
C LYS A 55 9.43 4.93 18.86
N GLU A 56 8.87 5.17 17.68
CA GLU A 56 7.49 4.81 17.35
C GLU A 56 7.37 3.43 16.69
N LEU A 57 8.35 3.07 15.86
CA LEU A 57 8.32 1.85 15.05
C LEU A 57 9.28 0.78 15.57
N ARG A 58 10.15 1.12 16.53
CA ARG A 58 11.26 0.25 17.00
C ARG A 58 12.21 -0.13 15.84
N GLU A 59 12.33 0.77 14.88
CA GLU A 59 13.19 0.59 13.71
C GLU A 59 14.64 0.98 14.05
N ASP A 60 15.56 0.03 13.91
CA ASP A 60 16.99 0.28 13.89
C ASP A 60 17.62 -0.44 12.68
N LYS A 61 18.92 -0.25 12.44
CA LYS A 61 19.58 -0.86 11.27
C LYS A 61 19.57 -2.39 11.33
N PHE A 62 19.70 -2.95 12.54
CA PHE A 62 19.79 -4.40 12.74
C PHE A 62 18.42 -5.08 12.60
N SER A 63 17.40 -4.56 13.28
CA SER A 63 16.02 -5.01 13.22
C SER A 63 15.46 -4.88 11.82
N ARG A 64 15.88 -3.85 11.06
CA ARG A 64 15.54 -3.70 9.65
C ARG A 64 16.01 -4.89 8.82
N ASP A 65 17.30 -5.19 8.86
CA ASP A 65 17.89 -6.24 8.04
C ASP A 65 17.37 -7.63 8.47
N GLN A 66 17.23 -7.84 9.78
CA GLN A 66 16.68 -9.07 10.35
C GLN A 66 15.23 -9.30 9.90
N CYS A 67 14.35 -8.31 10.07
CA CYS A 67 12.94 -8.46 9.72
C CYS A 67 12.74 -8.59 8.20
N LEU A 68 13.55 -7.91 7.38
CA LEU A 68 13.54 -8.08 5.94
C LEU A 68 13.94 -9.50 5.53
N GLY A 69 15.01 -10.05 6.13
CA GLY A 69 15.41 -11.43 5.93
C GLY A 69 14.26 -12.40 6.26
N GLN A 70 13.64 -12.24 7.43
CA GLN A 70 12.50 -13.08 7.83
C GLN A 70 11.31 -13.02 6.86
N LEU A 71 10.97 -11.84 6.32
CA LEU A 71 9.90 -11.73 5.32
C LEU A 71 10.26 -12.41 4.00
N ARG A 72 11.50 -12.29 3.53
CA ARG A 72 11.96 -12.93 2.29
C ARG A 72 12.02 -14.45 2.43
N ASP A 73 12.55 -14.94 3.55
CA ASP A 73 12.62 -16.37 3.85
C ASP A 73 11.21 -16.97 3.95
N TRP A 74 10.30 -16.25 4.61
CA TRP A 74 8.90 -16.64 4.65
C TRP A 74 8.30 -16.66 3.25
N LEU A 75 8.39 -15.59 2.46
CA LEU A 75 7.86 -15.55 1.09
C LEU A 75 8.39 -16.70 0.22
N SER A 76 9.68 -17.03 0.32
CA SER A 76 10.31 -18.11 -0.44
C SER A 76 9.79 -19.50 -0.06
N LYS A 77 9.28 -19.67 1.17
CA LYS A 77 8.72 -20.93 1.68
C LYS A 77 7.22 -21.08 1.40
N ASN A 78 6.51 -20.01 1.06
CA ASN A 78 5.07 -20.08 0.81
C ASN A 78 4.81 -20.38 -0.67
N GLU A 79 4.41 -21.62 -0.98
CA GLU A 79 4.08 -22.05 -2.34
C GLU A 79 2.82 -21.37 -2.91
N ASP A 80 1.95 -20.90 -2.02
CA ASP A 80 0.70 -20.21 -2.36
C ASP A 80 0.89 -18.80 -2.92
N VAL A 81 2.08 -18.21 -2.74
CA VAL A 81 2.38 -16.84 -3.10
C VAL A 81 3.44 -16.85 -4.20
N GLN A 82 3.02 -16.58 -5.44
CA GLN A 82 3.90 -16.59 -6.60
C GLN A 82 4.12 -15.17 -7.13
N ASP A 83 5.32 -14.93 -7.68
CA ASP A 83 5.69 -13.70 -8.41
C ASP A 83 5.49 -12.39 -7.62
N VAL A 84 5.98 -12.38 -6.37
CA VAL A 84 5.92 -11.20 -5.49
C VAL A 84 7.24 -10.45 -5.49
N ARG A 85 7.15 -9.12 -5.60
CA ARG A 85 8.29 -8.21 -5.46
C ARG A 85 8.90 -8.31 -4.05
N MET A 86 10.22 -8.53 -3.97
CA MET A 86 10.95 -8.72 -2.70
C MET A 86 11.95 -7.59 -2.37
N ASP A 87 11.87 -6.47 -3.08
CA ASP A 87 12.72 -5.30 -2.84
C ASP A 87 12.54 -4.72 -1.43
N ASP A 88 13.62 -4.23 -0.85
CA ASP A 88 13.67 -3.63 0.49
C ASP A 88 12.65 -2.50 0.62
N ALA A 89 12.62 -1.58 -0.36
CA ALA A 89 11.72 -0.45 -0.37
C ALA A 89 10.23 -0.85 -0.46
N PHE A 90 9.93 -2.05 -0.96
CA PHE A 90 8.57 -2.59 -1.00
C PHE A 90 8.22 -3.25 0.34
N LEU A 91 9.07 -4.18 0.82
CA LEU A 91 8.82 -4.92 2.05
C LEU A 91 8.81 -4.02 3.30
N LEU A 92 9.65 -2.99 3.33
CA LEU A 92 9.69 -2.01 4.43
C LEU A 92 8.35 -1.28 4.64
N ARG A 93 7.51 -1.16 3.60
CA ARG A 93 6.19 -0.51 3.74
C ARG A 93 5.29 -1.29 4.69
N PHE A 94 5.31 -2.61 4.58
CA PHE A 94 4.51 -3.51 5.41
C PHE A 94 5.06 -3.58 6.83
N LEU A 95 6.38 -3.65 6.97
CA LEU A 95 7.06 -3.63 8.27
C LEU A 95 6.78 -2.35 9.05
N ARG A 96 6.92 -1.18 8.40
CA ARG A 96 6.66 0.12 9.03
C ARG A 96 5.18 0.27 9.41
N ALA A 97 4.26 -0.14 8.54
CA ALA A 97 2.82 -0.10 8.83
C ALA A 97 2.43 -0.95 10.06
N LYS A 98 3.24 -1.98 10.40
CA LYS A 98 3.01 -2.88 11.53
C LYS A 98 4.08 -2.80 12.61
N LYS A 99 4.79 -1.66 12.72
CA LYS A 99 5.78 -1.40 13.76
C LYS A 99 6.81 -2.53 13.93
N PHE A 100 7.31 -3.05 12.80
CA PHE A 100 8.27 -4.15 12.72
C PHE A 100 7.80 -5.49 13.35
N SER A 101 6.49 -5.68 13.51
CA SER A 101 5.93 -7.00 13.81
C SER A 101 5.85 -7.85 12.55
N VAL A 102 6.76 -8.82 12.41
CA VAL A 102 6.83 -9.70 11.23
C VAL A 102 5.54 -10.49 11.00
N PRO A 103 4.92 -11.15 12.00
CA PRO A 103 3.67 -11.89 11.77
C PRO A 103 2.52 -11.00 11.27
N MET A 104 2.41 -9.78 11.80
CA MET A 104 1.40 -8.82 11.36
C MET A 104 1.67 -8.26 9.97
N ALA A 105 2.95 -8.07 9.62
CA ALA A 105 3.37 -7.63 8.30
C ALA A 105 3.09 -8.70 7.24
N GLN A 106 3.31 -9.98 7.54
CA GLN A 106 2.95 -11.12 6.67
C GLN A 106 1.45 -11.13 6.36
N GLN A 107 0.61 -11.01 7.39
CA GLN A 107 -0.85 -10.94 7.19
C GLN A 107 -1.27 -9.73 6.35
N LEU A 108 -0.66 -8.56 6.57
CA LEU A 108 -0.94 -7.36 5.78
C LEU A 108 -0.51 -7.55 4.32
N LEU A 109 0.62 -8.19 4.07
CA LEU A 109 1.12 -8.48 2.74
C LEU A 109 0.17 -9.44 2.00
N LEU A 110 -0.29 -10.51 2.64
CA LEU A 110 -1.30 -11.41 2.05
C LEU A 110 -2.59 -10.67 1.69
N LYS A 111 -3.09 -9.81 2.60
CA LYS A 111 -4.27 -8.98 2.32
C LYS A 111 -4.07 -8.06 1.13
N TYR A 112 -2.88 -7.47 1.00
CA TYR A 112 -2.53 -6.62 -0.13
C TYR A 112 -2.49 -7.40 -1.46
N LEU A 113 -1.88 -8.57 -1.48
CA LEU A 113 -1.82 -9.43 -2.68
C LEU A 113 -3.22 -9.90 -3.09
N ASN A 114 -4.04 -10.27 -2.10
CA ASN A 114 -5.42 -10.65 -2.34
C ASN A 114 -6.25 -9.49 -2.91
N LEU A 115 -6.13 -8.28 -2.34
CA LEU A 115 -6.81 -7.09 -2.85
C LEU A 115 -6.49 -6.84 -4.33
N LYS A 116 -5.21 -7.02 -4.72
CA LYS A 116 -4.78 -6.89 -6.12
C LYS A 116 -5.39 -7.96 -7.03
N THR A 117 -5.62 -9.15 -6.51
CA THR A 117 -6.23 -10.26 -7.24
C THR A 117 -7.73 -10.08 -7.41
N ILE A 118 -8.42 -9.61 -6.36
CA ILE A 118 -9.88 -9.41 -6.38
C ILE A 118 -10.26 -8.19 -7.24
N PHE A 119 -9.47 -7.11 -7.19
CA PHE A 119 -9.79 -5.85 -7.88
C PHE A 119 -8.68 -5.41 -8.84
N PRO A 120 -8.40 -6.16 -9.92
CA PRO A 120 -7.31 -5.85 -10.85
C PRO A 120 -7.52 -4.50 -11.57
N ARG A 121 -8.78 -4.18 -11.90
CA ARG A 121 -9.17 -2.91 -12.55
C ARG A 121 -8.87 -1.67 -11.70
N MET A 122 -8.84 -1.80 -10.37
CA MET A 122 -8.56 -0.68 -9.46
C MET A 122 -7.10 -0.64 -8.99
N THR A 123 -6.28 -1.65 -9.31
CA THR A 123 -4.96 -1.82 -8.67
C THR A 123 -3.81 -2.12 -9.63
N THR A 124 -4.06 -2.70 -10.79
CA THR A 124 -3.04 -3.11 -11.76
C THR A 124 -3.31 -2.49 -13.13
N ASP A 125 -4.57 -2.39 -13.54
CA ASP A 125 -4.98 -1.78 -14.80
C ASP A 125 -5.42 -0.32 -14.58
N LEU A 126 -4.47 0.51 -14.10
CA LEU A 126 -4.70 1.92 -13.82
C LEU A 126 -4.16 2.78 -14.95
N ASP A 127 -5.05 3.25 -15.82
CA ASP A 127 -4.74 4.30 -16.79
C ASP A 127 -5.18 5.68 -16.28
N PHE A 128 -4.22 6.46 -15.81
CA PHE A 128 -4.44 7.83 -15.35
C PHE A 128 -4.71 8.82 -16.50
N LEU A 129 -4.42 8.44 -17.76
CA LEU A 129 -4.69 9.25 -18.94
C LEU A 129 -6.07 8.98 -19.55
N SER A 130 -6.78 7.99 -19.02
CA SER A 130 -8.14 7.66 -19.44
C SER A 130 -9.09 8.86 -19.24
N SER A 131 -10.06 9.02 -20.14
CA SER A 131 -11.02 10.13 -20.08
C SER A 131 -11.77 10.23 -18.74
N PRO A 132 -12.24 9.13 -18.11
CA PRO A 132 -12.89 9.20 -16.80
C PRO A 132 -11.96 9.72 -15.70
N MET A 133 -10.68 9.34 -15.71
CA MET A 133 -9.71 9.83 -14.72
C MET A 133 -9.42 11.32 -14.91
N LYS A 134 -9.25 11.77 -16.17
CA LYS A 134 -9.08 13.19 -16.49
C LYS A 134 -10.24 14.04 -16.01
N GLU A 135 -11.47 13.55 -16.14
CA GLU A 135 -12.66 14.24 -15.65
C GLU A 135 -12.65 14.35 -14.11
N ILE A 136 -12.31 13.28 -13.39
CA ILE A 136 -12.19 13.29 -11.92
C ILE A 136 -11.14 14.32 -11.45
N PHE A 137 -9.99 14.39 -12.14
CA PHE A 137 -8.95 15.38 -11.83
C PHE A 137 -9.38 16.81 -12.19
N ALA A 138 -10.02 17.00 -13.35
CA ALA A 138 -10.52 18.31 -13.79
C ALA A 138 -11.61 18.85 -12.87
N ASN A 139 -12.50 17.96 -12.37
CA ASN A 139 -13.54 18.30 -11.40
C ASN A 139 -12.99 18.54 -9.99
N GLY A 140 -11.68 18.36 -9.79
CA GLY A 140 -11.00 18.67 -8.56
C GLY A 140 -11.35 17.80 -7.39
N TYR A 141 -11.64 16.52 -7.65
CA TYR A 141 -11.99 15.57 -6.62
C TYR A 141 -10.81 15.22 -5.71
N LEU A 142 -9.58 15.20 -6.24
CA LEU A 142 -8.39 14.86 -5.49
C LEU A 142 -7.18 15.68 -5.95
N TYR A 143 -6.53 16.38 -5.03
CA TYR A 143 -5.31 17.13 -5.26
C TYR A 143 -4.24 16.74 -4.26
N VAL A 144 -3.02 16.55 -4.74
CA VAL A 144 -1.85 16.35 -3.88
C VAL A 144 -1.17 17.71 -3.72
N SER A 145 -1.03 18.17 -2.47
CA SER A 145 -0.32 19.41 -2.19
C SER A 145 1.15 19.28 -2.63
N PRO A 146 1.71 20.28 -3.34
CA PRO A 146 3.15 20.31 -3.63
C PRO A 146 3.98 20.53 -2.36
N VAL A 147 3.37 21.11 -1.33
CA VAL A 147 3.98 21.38 -0.03
C VAL A 147 3.66 20.26 0.94
N ARG A 148 4.69 19.77 1.63
CA ARG A 148 4.55 18.81 2.74
C ARG A 148 4.25 19.55 4.03
N ASP A 149 3.64 18.85 4.99
CA ASP A 149 3.42 19.43 6.31
C ASP A 149 4.73 19.60 7.09
N GLN A 150 4.65 20.21 8.28
CA GLN A 150 5.81 20.44 9.16
C GLN A 150 6.53 19.15 9.60
N HIS A 151 5.88 17.99 9.48
CA HIS A 151 6.44 16.68 9.83
C HIS A 151 6.86 15.87 8.58
N GLY A 152 6.81 16.47 7.38
CA GLY A 152 7.18 15.82 6.12
C GLY A 152 6.15 14.85 5.55
N ARG A 153 4.92 14.82 6.07
CA ARG A 153 3.78 14.03 5.55
C ARG A 153 3.23 14.64 4.25
N ARG A 154 2.66 13.79 3.39
CA ARG A 154 2.03 14.25 2.13
C ARG A 154 0.60 14.69 2.42
N VAL A 155 0.26 15.93 2.09
CA VAL A 155 -1.10 16.43 2.24
C VAL A 155 -1.90 16.13 0.97
N ILE A 156 -3.02 15.42 1.11
CA ILE A 156 -3.91 15.05 0.00
C ILE A 156 -5.30 15.66 0.28
N LEU A 157 -5.70 16.60 -0.56
CA LEU A 157 -7.00 17.27 -0.48
C LEU A 157 -8.02 16.48 -1.30
N ALA A 158 -9.14 16.11 -0.69
CA ALA A 158 -10.22 15.40 -1.36
C ALA A 158 -11.52 16.20 -1.26
N ARG A 159 -12.15 16.49 -2.41
CA ARG A 159 -13.41 17.24 -2.48
C ARG A 159 -14.56 16.31 -2.82
N ALA A 160 -15.35 15.92 -1.82
CA ALA A 160 -16.57 15.15 -2.01
C ALA A 160 -17.79 16.07 -2.21
N GLY A 161 -17.91 16.68 -3.40
CA GLY A 161 -19.03 17.58 -3.75
C GLY A 161 -18.79 19.05 -3.35
N GLU A 162 -19.87 19.85 -3.21
CA GLU A 162 -19.78 21.29 -2.87
C GLU A 162 -19.20 21.57 -1.47
N SER A 163 -19.17 20.57 -0.58
CA SER A 163 -18.64 20.71 0.77
C SER A 163 -17.20 20.19 0.86
N SER A 164 -16.30 21.07 1.27
CA SER A 164 -14.86 20.81 1.35
C SER A 164 -14.51 19.96 2.58
N PHE A 165 -13.80 18.84 2.42
CA PHE A 165 -13.24 18.05 3.53
C PHE A 165 -11.71 18.03 3.43
N LEU A 166 -11.03 18.47 4.49
CA LEU A 166 -9.56 18.43 4.57
C LEU A 166 -9.15 17.11 5.24
N LEU A 167 -8.55 16.19 4.49
CA LEU A 167 -7.94 14.97 5.03
C LEU A 167 -6.41 15.13 5.02
N VAL A 168 -5.76 14.94 6.17
CA VAL A 168 -4.30 14.86 6.27
C VAL A 168 -3.96 13.40 6.50
N LEU A 169 -3.23 12.78 5.56
CA LEU A 169 -2.80 11.37 5.62
C LEU A 169 -1.32 11.26 5.99
#